data_AF-A0A076N0C4-F1
#
_entry.id   AF-A0A076N0C4-F1
#
_cell.length_a   1.000
_cell.length_b   1.000
_cell.length_c   1.000
_cell.angle_alpha   90.00
_cell.angle_beta   90.00
_cell.angle_gamma   90.00
#
_symmetry.space_group_name_H-M   'P 1'
#
loop_
_entity.id
_entity.type
_entity.pdbx_description
1 polymer ?
#
loop_
_entity_poly.entity_id
_entity_poly.type
_entity_poly.pdbx_seq_one_letter_code
_entity_poly.pdbx_strand_id
1 'polypeptide(L)'
;FVGCAGRGVITSINFLEENGAYNDVDYVSYDVLGDVVCGGFAMPIRENKAQEIYIVMSGVMMALYAANNIARGILKYAAGGSVRMGGLICKERQSDRELDLADALAAKLNSKLIHFVPRDNIVQLAELRKMTVIQYAPDSQQAAEYRTLAQRIHDNSGKGTVPTPITMEELEEF
;
A
#
# COMPACT_ATOMS: atom_id res chain seq x y z
N PHE A 1 -22.20 10.05 -1.30
CA PHE A 1 -21.77 11.08 -2.26
C PHE A 1 -20.44 10.66 -2.86
N VAL A 2 -20.39 10.46 -4.18
CA VAL A 2 -19.11 10.35 -4.91
C VAL A 2 -18.70 11.79 -5.20
N GLY A 3 -17.63 12.28 -4.55
CA GLY A 3 -17.12 13.63 -4.78
C GLY A 3 -16.60 13.80 -6.21
N CYS A 4 -16.43 15.05 -6.67
CA CYS A 4 -16.00 15.37 -8.04
C CYS A 4 -14.71 14.65 -8.47
N ALA A 5 -13.73 14.54 -7.57
CA ALA A 5 -12.48 13.79 -7.83
C ALA A 5 -12.73 12.28 -8.01
N GLY A 6 -13.61 11.69 -7.19
CA GLY A 6 -13.99 10.29 -7.31
C GLY A 6 -14.64 9.97 -8.65
N ARG A 7 -15.49 10.86 -9.17
CA ARG A 7 -16.14 10.66 -10.46
C ARG A 7 -15.17 10.69 -11.64
N GLY A 8 -14.11 11.51 -11.56
CA GLY A 8 -13.04 11.56 -12.57
C GLY A 8 -12.20 10.28 -12.59
N VAL A 9 -11.84 9.76 -11.40
CA VAL A 9 -11.10 8.50 -11.27
C VAL A 9 -11.91 7.33 -11.84
N ILE A 10 -13.19 7.22 -11.46
CA ILE A 10 -14.11 6.18 -11.96
C ILE A 10 -14.20 6.21 -13.49
N THR A 11 -14.46 7.38 -14.06
CA THR A 11 -14.62 7.53 -15.52
C THR A 11 -13.33 7.12 -16.25
N SER A 12 -12.17 7.45 -15.69
CA SER A 12 -10.88 7.10 -16.30
C SER A 12 -10.61 5.59 -16.23
N ILE A 13 -10.92 4.94 -15.10
CA ILE A 13 -10.79 3.48 -14.96
C ILE A 13 -11.71 2.78 -15.95
N ASN A 14 -12.99 3.16 -16.00
CA ASN A 14 -13.96 2.55 -16.90
C ASN A 14 -13.56 2.76 -18.38
N PHE A 15 -13.06 3.94 -18.73
CA PHE A 15 -12.54 4.20 -20.08
C PHE A 15 -11.36 3.28 -20.44
N LEU A 16 -10.42 3.05 -19.52
CA LEU A 16 -9.30 2.13 -19.75
C LEU A 16 -9.79 0.67 -19.90
N GLU A 17 -10.80 0.26 -19.12
CA GLU A 17 -11.41 -1.06 -19.24
C GLU A 17 -12.09 -1.27 -20.59
N GLU A 18 -12.90 -0.30 -21.02
CA GLU A 18 -13.61 -0.33 -22.31
C GLU A 18 -12.65 -0.40 -23.51
N ASN A 19 -11.45 0.18 -23.38
CA ASN A 19 -10.40 0.12 -24.41
C ASN A 19 -9.50 -1.12 -24.29
N GLY A 20 -9.80 -2.06 -23.40
CA GLY A 20 -9.08 -3.33 -23.28
C GLY A 20 -7.67 -3.21 -22.70
N ALA A 21 -7.38 -2.16 -21.93
CA ALA A 21 -6.04 -1.91 -21.36
C ALA A 21 -5.56 -3.01 -20.40
N TYR A 22 -6.44 -3.93 -19.98
CA TYR A 22 -6.18 -4.94 -18.95
C TYR A 22 -6.11 -6.38 -19.48
N ASN A 23 -6.22 -6.60 -20.79
CA ASN A 23 -6.34 -7.97 -21.33
C ASN A 23 -5.03 -8.77 -21.33
N ASP A 24 -3.87 -8.10 -21.34
CA ASP A 24 -2.54 -8.74 -21.42
C ASP A 24 -1.56 -8.15 -20.38
N VAL A 25 -2.04 -7.92 -19.15
CA VAL A 25 -1.22 -7.37 -18.07
C VAL A 25 -1.16 -8.32 -16.88
N ASP A 26 0.05 -8.54 -16.36
CA ASP A 26 0.26 -9.36 -15.15
C ASP A 26 -0.10 -8.57 -13.88
N TYR A 27 0.10 -7.25 -13.89
CA TYR A 27 -0.08 -6.37 -12.74
C TYR A 27 -0.76 -5.06 -13.12
N VAL A 28 -1.72 -4.65 -12.31
CA VAL A 28 -2.32 -3.32 -12.33
C VAL A 28 -2.13 -2.70 -10.95
N SER A 29 -1.37 -1.62 -10.87
CA SER A 29 -1.13 -0.90 -9.62
C SER A 29 -1.93 0.40 -9.59
N TYR A 30 -2.63 0.64 -8.49
CA TYR A 30 -3.31 1.90 -8.22
C TYR A 30 -2.57 2.62 -7.08
N ASP A 31 -1.96 3.76 -7.37
CA ASP A 31 -1.37 4.62 -6.35
C ASP A 31 -2.45 5.58 -5.82
N VAL A 32 -2.86 5.40 -4.56
CA VAL A 32 -4.02 6.06 -3.95
C VAL A 32 -3.60 6.81 -2.69
N LEU A 33 -4.06 8.05 -2.56
CA LEU A 33 -3.83 8.89 -1.39
C LEU A 33 -4.49 8.29 -0.13
N GLY A 34 -3.68 8.08 0.91
CA GLY A 34 -4.09 7.41 2.16
C GLY A 34 -4.66 8.32 3.25
N ASP A 35 -4.57 9.63 3.09
CA ASP A 35 -5.08 10.65 4.01
C ASP A 35 -6.60 10.84 3.90
N VAL A 36 -7.17 10.58 2.71
CA VAL A 36 -8.61 10.72 2.43
C VAL A 36 -9.24 9.36 2.17
N VAL A 37 -9.57 8.63 3.23
CA VAL A 37 -10.31 7.35 3.13
C VAL A 37 -11.83 7.61 3.02
N CYS A 38 -12.26 8.49 2.10
CA CYS A 38 -13.68 8.81 1.90
C CYS A 38 -14.13 8.68 0.42
N GLY A 39 -15.34 8.13 0.24
CA GLY A 39 -16.11 8.16 -1.02
C GLY A 39 -15.42 7.55 -2.25
N GLY A 40 -14.67 8.39 -2.98
CA GLY A 40 -14.11 8.08 -4.29
C GLY A 40 -12.76 7.37 -4.26
N PHE A 41 -11.91 7.62 -3.26
CA PHE A 41 -10.60 6.97 -3.14
C PHE A 41 -10.70 5.50 -2.70
N ALA A 42 -11.82 5.14 -2.07
CA ALA A 42 -12.17 3.75 -1.77
C ALA A 42 -12.83 3.03 -2.98
N MET A 43 -12.94 3.66 -4.16
CA MET A 43 -13.61 3.04 -5.30
C MET A 43 -12.90 1.80 -5.84
N PRO A 44 -11.56 1.76 -6.01
CA PRO A 44 -10.88 0.54 -6.45
C PRO A 44 -11.18 -0.65 -5.51
N ILE A 45 -11.33 -0.36 -4.22
CA ILE A 45 -11.71 -1.32 -3.17
C ILE A 45 -13.20 -1.69 -3.29
N ARG A 46 -14.07 -0.69 -3.44
CA ARG A 46 -15.53 -0.85 -3.44
C ARG A 46 -16.04 -1.58 -4.69
N GLU A 47 -15.47 -1.31 -5.85
CA GLU A 47 -15.84 -1.94 -7.12
C GLU A 47 -15.00 -3.18 -7.41
N ASN A 48 -14.23 -3.65 -6.42
CA ASN A 48 -13.46 -4.88 -6.48
C ASN A 48 -12.43 -4.91 -7.64
N LYS A 49 -11.96 -3.72 -8.06
CA LYS A 49 -10.94 -3.52 -9.09
C LYS A 49 -9.54 -3.85 -8.56
N ALA A 50 -9.30 -3.54 -7.29
CA ALA A 50 -8.07 -3.90 -6.58
C ALA A 50 -8.35 -5.03 -5.60
N GLN A 51 -7.76 -6.19 -5.83
CA GLN A 51 -7.97 -7.38 -4.99
C GLN A 51 -6.98 -7.45 -3.82
N GLU A 52 -5.80 -6.89 -3.99
CA GLU A 52 -4.73 -6.94 -3.01
C GLU A 52 -4.24 -5.53 -2.68
N ILE A 53 -4.24 -5.19 -1.40
CA ILE A 53 -3.88 -3.85 -0.92
C ILE A 53 -2.63 -3.91 -0.08
N TYR A 54 -1.63 -3.13 -0.47
CA TYR A 54 -0.42 -2.89 0.31
C TYR A 54 -0.46 -1.48 0.88
N ILE A 55 -0.20 -1.35 2.18
CA ILE A 55 -0.18 -0.05 2.87
C ILE A 55 1.26 0.33 3.14
N VAL A 56 1.70 1.45 2.55
CA VAL A 56 3.01 2.04 2.84
C VAL A 56 2.91 2.93 4.06
N MET A 57 3.76 2.71 5.06
CA MET A 57 3.75 3.44 6.32
C MET A 57 5.18 3.65 6.85
N SER A 58 5.33 4.40 7.94
CA SER A 58 6.58 4.55 8.72
C SER A 58 6.28 4.40 10.20
N GLY A 59 7.27 4.31 11.09
CA GLY A 59 7.04 4.15 12.54
C GLY A 59 6.52 5.40 13.27
N VAL A 60 5.99 6.38 12.54
CA VAL A 60 5.43 7.61 13.11
C VAL A 60 3.95 7.41 13.42
N MET A 61 3.48 7.88 14.58
CA MET A 61 2.09 7.72 15.05
C MET A 61 1.03 8.05 13.98
N MET A 62 1.20 9.15 13.24
CA MET A 62 0.26 9.53 12.19
C MET A 62 0.19 8.52 11.03
N ALA A 63 1.29 7.84 10.73
CA ALA A 63 1.33 6.80 9.70
C ALA A 63 0.69 5.50 10.20
N LEU A 64 0.89 5.15 11.48
CA LEU A 64 0.19 4.03 12.13
C LEU A 64 -1.33 4.27 12.13
N TYR A 65 -1.76 5.48 12.47
CA TYR A 65 -3.16 5.90 12.43
C TYR A 65 -3.77 5.80 11.03
N ALA A 66 -3.07 6.31 10.02
CA ALA A 66 -3.51 6.22 8.63
C ALA A 66 -3.62 4.76 8.17
N ALA A 67 -2.63 3.92 8.50
CA ALA A 67 -2.66 2.50 8.16
C ALA A 67 -3.86 1.78 8.81
N ASN A 68 -4.14 2.06 10.08
CA ASN A 68 -5.28 1.50 10.79
C ASN A 68 -6.63 1.95 10.18
N ASN A 69 -6.74 3.22 9.77
CA ASN A 69 -7.94 3.72 9.09
C ASN A 69 -8.16 3.12 7.71
N ILE A 70 -7.08 2.92 6.94
CA ILE A 70 -7.17 2.22 5.65
C ILE A 70 -7.61 0.78 5.91
N ALA A 71 -7.05 0.09 6.91
CA ALA A 71 -7.47 -1.26 7.31
C ALA A 71 -8.97 -1.32 7.67
N ARG A 72 -9.52 -0.31 8.36
CA ARG A 72 -10.98 -0.19 8.58
C ARG A 72 -11.76 -0.09 7.28
N GLY A 73 -11.25 0.67 6.32
CA GLY A 73 -11.79 0.75 4.97
C GLY A 73 -11.83 -0.61 4.28
N ILE A 74 -10.72 -1.35 4.32
CA ILE A 74 -10.62 -2.70 3.76
C ILE A 74 -11.62 -3.65 4.41
N LEU A 75 -11.67 -3.70 5.75
CA LEU A 75 -12.59 -4.57 6.49
C LEU A 75 -14.05 -4.34 6.08
N LYS A 76 -14.45 -3.08 5.88
CA LYS A 76 -15.81 -2.70 5.46
C LYS A 76 -16.21 -3.32 4.11
N TYR A 77 -15.27 -3.48 3.18
CA TYR A 77 -15.54 -4.01 1.84
C TYR A 77 -15.13 -5.49 1.68
N ALA A 78 -14.31 -6.01 2.60
CA ALA A 78 -13.88 -7.41 2.58
C ALA A 78 -15.05 -8.41 2.77
N ALA A 79 -16.13 -8.02 3.46
CA ALA A 79 -17.30 -8.86 3.67
C ALA A 79 -18.13 -9.11 2.40
N GLY A 80 -18.09 -8.19 1.43
CA GLY A 80 -18.88 -8.26 0.19
C GLY A 80 -18.05 -8.42 -1.08
N GLY A 81 -16.72 -8.47 -0.97
CA GLY A 81 -15.80 -8.50 -2.12
C GLY A 81 -14.59 -9.42 -1.90
N SER A 82 -13.75 -9.52 -2.94
CA SER A 82 -12.51 -10.30 -2.90
C SER A 82 -11.32 -9.49 -2.39
N VAL A 83 -11.52 -8.24 -1.98
CA VAL A 83 -10.44 -7.38 -1.49
C VAL A 83 -9.82 -7.94 -0.22
N ARG A 84 -8.50 -8.03 -0.20
CA ARG A 84 -7.70 -8.43 0.95
C ARG A 84 -6.53 -7.47 1.20
N MET A 85 -6.09 -7.40 2.45
CA MET A 85 -4.86 -6.71 2.83
C MET A 85 -3.67 -7.64 2.52
N GLY A 86 -2.87 -7.29 1.52
CA GLY A 86 -1.68 -8.03 1.11
C GLY A 86 -0.55 -7.91 2.14
N GLY A 87 -0.40 -6.71 2.73
CA GLY A 87 0.49 -6.48 3.87
C GLY A 87 0.91 -5.03 4.06
N LEU A 88 1.76 -4.81 5.06
CA LEU A 88 2.39 -3.53 5.33
C LEU A 88 3.75 -3.45 4.63
N ILE A 89 4.11 -2.25 4.17
CA ILE A 89 5.45 -1.92 3.70
C ILE A 89 5.93 -0.75 4.54
N CYS A 90 6.99 -0.95 5.31
CA CYS A 90 7.54 0.11 6.15
C CYS A 90 8.64 0.85 5.39
N LYS A 91 8.53 2.18 5.28
CA LYS A 91 9.59 3.05 4.80
C LYS A 91 10.30 3.66 6.00
N GLU A 92 11.58 3.34 6.13
CA GLU A 92 12.41 3.80 7.23
C GLU A 92 12.52 5.34 7.26
N ARG A 93 12.39 5.91 8.46
CA ARG A 93 12.67 7.31 8.76
C ARG A 93 13.83 7.50 9.74
N GLN A 94 14.53 6.43 10.09
CA GLN A 94 15.65 6.40 11.04
C GLN A 94 15.19 6.72 12.47
N SER A 95 14.00 6.25 12.84
CA SER A 95 13.57 6.22 14.24
C SER A 95 13.97 4.90 14.88
N ASP A 96 14.22 4.92 16.19
CA ASP A 96 14.55 3.70 16.92
C ASP A 96 13.40 2.69 16.82
N ARG A 97 13.74 1.42 16.60
CA ARG A 97 12.82 0.26 16.62
C ARG A 97 11.62 0.33 15.65
N GLU A 98 11.73 1.07 14.53
CA GLU A 98 10.65 1.13 13.52
C GLU A 98 10.28 -0.23 12.95
N LEU A 99 11.27 -1.12 12.76
CA LEU A 99 11.02 -2.47 12.26
C LEU A 99 10.13 -3.27 13.22
N ASP A 100 10.47 -3.27 14.52
CA ASP A 100 9.69 -3.95 15.56
C ASP A 100 8.25 -3.42 15.62
N LEU A 101 8.10 -2.09 15.58
CA LEU A 101 6.79 -1.42 15.59
C LEU A 101 5.95 -1.80 14.36
N ALA A 102 6.55 -1.79 13.18
CA ALA A 102 5.85 -2.11 11.94
C ALA A 102 5.43 -3.59 11.90
N ASP A 103 6.28 -4.50 12.36
CA ASP A 103 5.96 -5.94 12.43
C ASP A 103 4.86 -6.23 13.46
N ALA A 104 4.94 -5.61 14.63
CA ALA A 104 3.94 -5.75 15.67
C ALA A 104 2.57 -5.15 15.26
N LEU A 105 2.55 -4.01 14.56
CA LEU A 105 1.33 -3.47 13.98
C LEU A 105 0.77 -4.42 12.92
N ALA A 106 1.62 -4.96 12.03
CA ALA A 106 1.18 -5.90 11.00
C ALA A 106 0.48 -7.12 11.62
N ALA A 107 1.08 -7.69 12.66
CA ALA A 107 0.50 -8.82 13.39
C ALA A 107 -0.84 -8.47 14.04
N LYS A 108 -0.96 -7.31 14.71
CA LYS A 108 -2.21 -6.86 15.32
C LYS A 108 -3.32 -6.60 14.30
N LEU A 109 -2.97 -6.13 13.10
CA LEU A 109 -3.90 -5.96 11.99
C LEU A 109 -4.27 -7.26 11.30
N ASN A 110 -3.86 -8.43 11.83
CA ASN A 110 -4.03 -9.74 11.18
C ASN A 110 -3.41 -9.76 9.78
N SER A 111 -2.20 -9.22 9.64
CA SER A 111 -1.48 -9.11 8.39
C SER A 111 0.02 -9.37 8.62
N LYS A 112 0.86 -8.99 7.65
CA LYS A 112 2.31 -9.18 7.70
C LYS A 112 3.06 -7.98 7.16
N LEU A 113 4.25 -7.76 7.70
CA LEU A 113 5.20 -6.83 7.12
C LEU A 113 5.85 -7.49 5.89
N ILE A 114 5.51 -7.01 4.70
CA ILE A 114 6.05 -7.54 3.44
C ILE A 114 7.52 -7.18 3.34
N HIS A 115 7.86 -5.92 3.60
CA HIS A 115 9.22 -5.46 3.52
C HIS A 115 9.45 -4.18 4.32
N PHE A 116 10.69 -4.00 4.73
CA PHE A 116 11.20 -2.80 5.34
C PHE A 116 12.17 -2.15 4.36
N VAL A 117 11.79 -1.01 3.82
CA VAL A 117 12.56 -0.27 2.82
C VAL A 117 13.48 0.70 3.55
N PRO A 118 14.80 0.49 3.53
CA PRO A 118 15.73 1.36 4.23
C PRO A 118 15.81 2.73 3.55
N ARG A 119 16.27 3.72 4.34
CA ARG A 119 16.48 5.09 3.84
C ARG A 119 17.85 5.20 3.17
N ASP A 120 17.86 5.50 1.88
CA ASP A 120 19.08 5.72 1.11
C ASP A 120 19.00 7.02 0.30
N ASN A 121 20.09 7.81 0.33
CA ASN A 121 20.22 9.06 -0.41
C ASN A 121 20.19 8.87 -1.94
N ILE A 122 20.46 7.65 -2.42
CA ILE A 122 20.41 7.32 -3.85
C ILE A 122 19.00 7.49 -4.44
N VAL A 123 17.96 7.39 -3.59
CA VAL A 123 16.57 7.63 -3.98
C VAL A 123 16.42 9.08 -4.44
N GLN A 124 16.89 10.05 -3.64
CA GLN A 124 16.82 11.47 -4.01
C GLN A 124 17.66 11.78 -5.25
N LEU A 125 18.82 11.13 -5.42
CA LEU A 125 19.65 11.30 -6.61
C LEU A 125 19.00 10.76 -7.89
N ALA A 126 18.22 9.68 -7.78
CA ALA A 126 17.44 9.13 -8.89
C ALA A 126 16.22 10.01 -9.21
N GLU A 127 15.50 10.48 -8.18
CA GLU A 127 14.36 11.39 -8.31
C GLU A 127 14.73 12.70 -9.00
N LEU A 128 15.88 13.30 -8.66
CA LEU A 128 16.40 14.51 -9.31
C LEU A 128 16.61 14.31 -10.82
N ARG A 129 16.83 13.07 -11.27
CA ARG A 129 16.97 12.71 -12.68
C ARG A 129 15.69 12.17 -13.29
N LYS A 130 14.57 12.18 -12.55
CA LYS A 130 13.26 11.63 -12.96
C LYS A 130 13.36 10.14 -13.33
N MET A 131 14.20 9.40 -12.62
CA MET A 131 14.42 7.98 -12.81
C MET A 131 14.07 7.22 -11.53
N THR A 132 13.67 5.96 -11.67
CA THR A 132 13.64 5.04 -10.53
C THR A 132 15.06 4.62 -10.15
N VAL A 133 15.28 4.18 -8.91
CA VAL A 133 16.59 3.66 -8.48
C VAL A 133 17.01 2.46 -9.33
N ILE A 134 16.06 1.61 -9.73
CA ILE A 134 16.30 0.47 -10.63
C ILE A 134 16.93 0.91 -11.96
N GLN A 135 16.50 2.05 -12.51
CA GLN A 135 17.04 2.59 -13.76
C GLN A 135 18.35 3.36 -13.55
N TYR A 136 18.40 4.18 -12.50
CA TYR A 136 19.53 5.07 -12.25
C TYR A 136 20.78 4.33 -11.75
N ALA A 137 20.60 3.38 -10.85
CA ALA A 137 21.67 2.65 -10.19
C ALA A 137 21.25 1.19 -9.96
N PRO A 138 21.19 0.36 -11.01
CA PRO A 138 20.65 -0.99 -10.95
C PRO A 138 21.40 -1.91 -9.98
N ASP A 139 22.70 -1.69 -9.77
CA ASP A 139 23.54 -2.53 -8.91
C ASP A 139 23.64 -2.00 -7.47
N SER A 140 22.89 -0.95 -7.13
CA SER A 140 22.87 -0.40 -5.77
C SER A 140 22.15 -1.33 -4.78
N GLN A 141 22.50 -1.21 -3.50
CA GLN A 141 21.81 -1.92 -2.43
C GLN A 141 20.31 -1.59 -2.42
N GLN A 142 19.97 -0.30 -2.55
CA GLN A 142 18.57 0.13 -2.61
C GLN A 142 17.80 -0.49 -3.80
N ALA A 143 18.44 -0.67 -4.96
CA ALA A 143 17.83 -1.40 -6.07
C ALA A 143 17.56 -2.87 -5.71
N ALA A 144 18.45 -3.53 -4.97
CA ALA A 144 18.24 -4.89 -4.49
C ALA A 144 17.07 -4.99 -3.48
N GLU A 145 16.90 -4.00 -2.61
CA GLU A 145 15.74 -3.93 -1.69
C GLU A 145 14.42 -3.83 -2.48
N TYR A 146 14.35 -2.97 -3.50
CA TYR A 146 13.14 -2.89 -4.33
C TYR A 146 12.85 -4.18 -5.13
N ARG A 147 13.89 -4.87 -5.62
CA ARG A 147 13.70 -6.20 -6.25
C ARG A 147 13.19 -7.23 -5.25
N THR A 148 13.71 -7.21 -4.04
CA THR A 148 13.26 -8.09 -2.95
C THR A 148 11.81 -7.82 -2.59
N LEU A 149 11.43 -6.55 -2.45
CA LEU A 149 10.03 -6.14 -2.25
C LEU A 149 9.13 -6.66 -3.37
N ALA A 150 9.52 -6.45 -4.63
CA ALA A 150 8.76 -6.91 -5.78
C ALA A 150 8.57 -8.43 -5.79
N GLN A 151 9.64 -9.19 -5.50
CA GLN A 151 9.57 -10.64 -5.39
C GLN A 151 8.62 -11.07 -4.27
N ARG A 152 8.69 -10.44 -3.09
CA ARG A 152 7.79 -10.76 -1.97
C ARG A 152 6.33 -10.44 -2.27
N ILE A 153 6.06 -9.37 -3.01
CA ILE A 153 4.70 -9.05 -3.51
C ILE A 153 4.23 -10.14 -4.48
N HIS A 154 5.07 -10.51 -5.45
CA HIS A 154 4.77 -11.57 -6.41
C HIS A 154 4.47 -12.91 -5.72
N ASP A 155 5.33 -13.32 -4.79
CA ASP A 155 5.21 -14.56 -4.01
C ASP A 155 4.01 -14.54 -3.04
N ASN A 156 3.51 -13.35 -2.71
CA ASN A 156 2.28 -13.22 -1.93
C ASN A 156 1.09 -13.77 -2.71
N SER A 157 1.09 -13.61 -4.03
CA SER A 157 0.13 -14.20 -4.98
C SER A 157 -1.33 -14.05 -4.54
N GLY A 158 -1.72 -12.85 -4.08
CA GLY A 158 -3.10 -12.59 -3.65
C GLY A 158 -3.50 -13.23 -2.32
N LYS A 159 -2.57 -13.82 -1.54
CA LYS A 159 -2.82 -14.41 -0.22
C LYS A 159 -2.91 -13.35 0.88
N GLY A 160 -3.66 -12.29 0.61
CA GLY A 160 -3.97 -11.27 1.60
C GLY A 160 -4.97 -11.77 2.64
N THR A 161 -5.06 -11.05 3.75
CA THR A 161 -5.95 -11.35 4.88
C THR A 161 -7.07 -10.32 4.99
N VAL A 162 -8.12 -10.66 5.73
CA VAL A 162 -9.09 -9.65 6.19
C VAL A 162 -8.49 -9.00 7.43
N PRO A 163 -8.24 -7.67 7.43
CA PRO A 163 -7.54 -7.05 8.54
C PRO A 163 -8.42 -6.92 9.78
N THR A 164 -7.78 -6.79 10.94
CA THR A 164 -8.41 -6.55 12.25
C THR A 164 -7.97 -5.19 12.79
N PRO A 165 -8.65 -4.09 12.42
CA PRO A 165 -8.28 -2.75 12.88
C PRO A 165 -8.39 -2.62 14.39
N ILE A 166 -7.40 -1.99 14.99
CA ILE A 166 -7.29 -1.79 16.44
C ILE A 166 -7.90 -0.47 16.89
N THR A 167 -8.24 -0.34 18.17
CA THR A 167 -8.76 0.90 18.74
C THR A 167 -7.68 1.99 18.79
N MET A 168 -8.07 3.23 19.07
CA MET A 168 -7.10 4.31 19.22
C MET A 168 -6.28 4.17 20.50
N GLU A 169 -6.90 3.72 21.59
CA GLU A 169 -6.22 3.42 22.85
C GLU A 169 -5.13 2.36 22.62
N GLU A 170 -5.45 1.27 21.93
CA GLU A 170 -4.48 0.21 21.59
C GLU A 170 -3.34 0.70 20.70
N LEU A 171 -3.56 1.77 19.92
CA LEU A 171 -2.56 2.37 19.04
C LEU A 171 -1.66 3.37 19.79
N GLU A 172 -2.22 4.09 20.77
CA GLU A 172 -1.49 5.02 21.63
C GLU A 172 -0.57 4.30 22.64
N GLU A 173 -0.88 3.04 22.96
CA GLU A 173 -0.07 2.17 23.81
C GLU A 173 1.14 1.53 23.09
N PHE A 174 1.31 1.74 21.79
CA PHE A 174 2.41 1.19 20.98
C PHE A 174 3.75 1.93 21.13
#